data_AF-A0A850F9L9-F1
#
_entry.id   AF-A0A850F9L9-F1
#
_cell.length_a   1.000
_cell.length_b   1.000
_cell.length_c   1.000
_cell.angle_alpha   90.00
_cell.angle_beta   90.00
_cell.angle_gamma   90.00
#
_symmetry.space_group_name_H-M   'P 1'
#
loop_
_entity.id
_entity.type
_entity.pdbx_description
1 polymer ?
#
loop_
_entity_poly.entity_id
_entity_poly.type
_entity_poly.pdbx_seq_one_letter_code
_entity_poly.pdbx_strand_id
1 'polypeptide(L)'
;MRKPVIALLTACVLLATSASVLARDLEEDMDILNDSYKAVLKTDSLSEMKTELTTMRAAAMDAMKATPPKLEGKAPDSPEIQEYHKGLTLLVGQIDGALKLADAGKLPEARAAAEEFKQTRNTYHKKFR
;
A
#
# COMPACT_ATOMS: atom_id res chain seq x y z
N MET A 1 26.45 -10.70 -56.21
CA MET A 1 26.00 -9.69 -55.23
C MET A 1 25.61 -10.40 -53.95
N ARG A 2 25.84 -9.75 -52.80
CA ARG A 2 26.00 -10.33 -51.47
C ARG A 2 24.65 -10.69 -50.82
N LYS A 3 24.59 -11.82 -50.10
CA LYS A 3 23.47 -12.21 -49.21
C LYS A 3 23.31 -11.19 -48.06
N PRO A 4 22.13 -11.10 -47.42
CA PRO A 4 22.00 -11.76 -46.12
C PRO A 4 20.64 -12.47 -45.92
N VAL A 5 20.64 -13.77 -45.63
CA VAL A 5 20.49 -14.36 -44.27
C VAL A 5 19.08 -14.16 -43.71
N ILE A 6 18.29 -15.24 -43.80
CA ILE A 6 17.06 -15.50 -43.07
C ILE A 6 17.43 -15.58 -41.58
N ALA A 7 16.84 -14.73 -40.74
CA ALA A 7 17.11 -14.69 -39.32
C ALA A 7 15.84 -14.98 -38.49
N LEU A 8 15.99 -16.04 -37.69
CA LEU A 8 15.38 -16.35 -36.40
C LEU A 8 13.88 -16.74 -36.32
N LEU A 9 13.73 -18.06 -36.21
CA LEU A 9 12.68 -18.77 -35.50
C LEU A 9 12.46 -18.25 -34.06
N THR A 10 11.18 -18.11 -33.72
CA THR A 10 10.50 -18.47 -32.45
C THR A 10 11.33 -18.67 -31.17
N ALA A 11 11.01 -17.87 -30.15
CA ALA A 11 10.51 -18.37 -28.86
C ALA A 11 10.00 -17.19 -28.00
N CYS A 12 8.70 -16.90 -28.05
CA CYS A 12 8.05 -16.12 -27.00
C CYS A 12 7.94 -17.00 -25.75
N VAL A 13 9.01 -17.05 -24.97
CA VAL A 13 8.93 -17.48 -23.58
C VAL A 13 8.30 -16.32 -22.80
N LEU A 14 6.97 -16.26 -22.81
CA LEU A 14 6.23 -15.62 -21.73
C LEU A 14 6.37 -16.56 -20.52
N LEU A 15 7.48 -16.40 -19.79
CA LEU A 15 7.53 -16.81 -18.40
C LEU A 15 6.52 -15.95 -17.66
N ALA A 16 5.28 -16.46 -17.59
CA ALA A 16 4.43 -16.19 -16.45
C ALA A 16 5.15 -16.78 -15.24
N THR A 17 6.15 -16.07 -14.71
CA THR A 17 6.54 -16.26 -13.32
C THR A 17 5.32 -15.83 -12.54
N SER A 18 4.50 -16.81 -12.17
CA SER A 18 3.66 -16.76 -11.01
C SER A 18 4.56 -16.29 -9.87
N ALA A 19 4.60 -14.97 -9.69
CA ALA A 19 5.15 -14.36 -8.50
C ALA A 19 4.27 -14.92 -7.39
N SER A 20 4.75 -15.97 -6.74
CA SER A 20 4.48 -16.19 -5.33
C SER A 20 4.78 -14.84 -4.68
N VAL A 21 3.74 -14.05 -4.46
CA VAL A 21 3.80 -12.85 -3.63
C VAL A 21 4.30 -13.36 -2.30
N LEU A 22 5.61 -13.23 -2.08
CA LEU A 22 6.15 -13.33 -0.74
C LEU A 22 5.37 -12.26 0.04
N ALA A 23 4.68 -12.69 1.09
CA ALA A 23 4.08 -11.76 2.01
C ALA A 23 5.18 -10.81 2.47
N ARG A 24 4.93 -9.50 2.39
CA ARG A 24 5.87 -8.51 2.91
C ARG A 24 5.91 -8.69 4.41
N ASP A 25 7.06 -8.44 5.02
CA ASP A 25 7.07 -8.33 6.47
C ASP A 25 6.41 -7.00 6.89
N LEU A 26 5.99 -6.94 8.15
CA LEU A 26 5.27 -5.78 8.67
C LEU A 26 6.11 -4.51 8.62
N GLU A 27 7.44 -4.61 8.76
CA GLU A 27 8.33 -3.45 8.68
C GLU A 27 8.29 -2.85 7.28
N GLU A 28 8.40 -3.70 6.25
CA GLU A 28 8.30 -3.32 4.86
C GLU A 28 6.96 -2.63 4.54
N ASP A 29 5.84 -3.14 5.06
CA ASP A 29 4.52 -2.54 4.86
C ASP A 29 4.40 -1.16 5.50
N MET A 30 4.95 -1.00 6.71
CA MET A 30 4.92 0.26 7.43
C MET A 30 5.82 1.31 6.76
N ASP A 31 6.94 0.90 6.16
CA ASP A 31 7.80 1.75 5.35
C ASP A 31 7.10 2.22 4.07
N ILE A 32 6.45 1.31 3.34
CA ILE A 32 5.63 1.69 2.17
C ILE A 32 4.53 2.67 2.58
N LEU A 33 3.80 2.39 3.66
CA LEU A 33 2.75 3.29 4.14
C LEU A 33 3.29 4.70 4.40
N ASN A 34 4.50 4.81 4.95
CA ASN A 34 5.11 6.10 5.25
C ASN A 34 5.61 6.82 3.99
N ASP A 35 6.22 6.09 3.05
CA ASP A 35 6.80 6.69 1.85
C ASP A 35 5.73 7.09 0.84
N SER A 36 4.73 6.23 0.60
CA SER A 36 3.58 6.59 -0.23
C SER A 36 2.78 7.73 0.38
N TYR A 37 2.64 7.80 1.71
CA TYR A 37 2.02 8.95 2.37
C TYR A 37 2.77 10.26 2.05
N LYS A 38 4.11 10.27 2.14
CA LYS A 38 4.90 11.46 1.78
C LYS A 38 4.72 11.81 0.30
N ALA A 39 4.63 10.82 -0.58
CA ALA A 39 4.44 11.02 -2.01
C ALA A 39 3.06 11.63 -2.31
N VAL A 40 1.99 11.12 -1.71
CA VAL A 40 0.61 11.68 -1.82
C VAL A 40 0.57 13.15 -1.44
N LEU A 41 1.29 13.55 -0.38
CA LEU A 41 1.31 14.96 0.06
C LEU A 41 2.11 15.89 -0.86
N LYS A 42 3.04 15.37 -1.65
CA LYS A 42 3.95 16.15 -2.49
C LYS A 42 3.57 16.16 -3.97
N THR A 43 2.93 15.09 -4.46
CA THR A 43 2.66 14.94 -5.89
C THR A 43 1.58 15.89 -6.38
N ASP A 44 1.83 16.59 -7.48
CA ASP A 44 0.83 17.38 -8.21
C ASP A 44 0.18 16.61 -9.37
N SER A 45 0.46 15.29 -9.47
CA SER A 45 -0.11 14.41 -10.48
C SER A 45 -1.28 13.60 -9.91
N LEU A 46 -2.46 13.72 -10.51
CA LEU A 46 -3.63 12.92 -10.13
C LEU A 46 -3.38 11.42 -10.31
N SER A 47 -2.65 11.04 -11.36
CA SER A 47 -2.31 9.64 -11.61
C SER A 47 -1.39 9.10 -10.53
N GLU A 48 -0.36 9.85 -10.16
CA GLU A 48 0.59 9.46 -9.12
C GLU A 48 -0.08 9.41 -7.75
N MET A 49 -0.92 10.40 -7.42
CA MET A 49 -1.72 10.38 -6.19
C MET A 49 -2.56 9.10 -6.08
N LYS A 50 -3.23 8.68 -7.16
CA LYS A 50 -4.02 7.44 -7.16
C LYS A 50 -3.15 6.20 -7.01
N THR A 51 -2.00 6.15 -7.69
CA THR A 51 -1.03 5.06 -7.53
C THR A 51 -0.59 4.96 -6.08
N GLU A 52 -0.13 6.05 -5.48
CA GLU A 52 0.39 6.06 -4.11
C GLU A 52 -0.70 5.75 -3.08
N LEU A 53 -1.91 6.30 -3.24
CA LEU A 53 -3.05 5.92 -2.39
C LEU A 53 -3.38 4.43 -2.51
N THR A 54 -3.33 3.86 -3.71
CA THR A 54 -3.56 2.42 -3.92
C THR A 54 -2.47 1.58 -3.26
N THR A 55 -1.21 2.01 -3.38
CA THR A 55 -0.05 1.38 -2.73
C THR A 55 -0.20 1.43 -1.20
N MET A 56 -0.57 2.57 -0.62
CA MET A 56 -0.87 2.69 0.81
C MET A 56 -1.99 1.74 1.24
N ARG A 57 -3.07 1.65 0.45
CA ARG A 57 -4.20 0.76 0.74
C ARG A 57 -3.74 -0.70 0.79
N ALA A 58 -2.94 -1.12 -0.18
CA ALA A 58 -2.43 -2.49 -0.25
C ALA A 58 -1.52 -2.81 0.94
N ALA A 59 -0.59 -1.91 1.29
CA ALA A 59 0.29 -2.09 2.45
C ALA A 59 -0.47 -2.11 3.78
N ALA A 60 -1.51 -1.28 3.96
CA ALA A 60 -2.37 -1.35 5.14
C ALA A 60 -3.13 -2.69 5.21
N MET A 61 -3.52 -3.25 4.07
CA MET A 61 -4.17 -4.56 4.00
C MET A 61 -3.22 -5.73 4.23
N ASP A 62 -1.96 -5.62 3.80
CA ASP A 62 -0.95 -6.65 4.05
C ASP A 62 -0.50 -6.64 5.51
N ALA A 63 -0.31 -5.44 6.09
CA ALA A 63 -0.03 -5.27 7.51
C ALA A 63 -1.09 -5.94 8.41
N MET A 64 -2.38 -5.93 8.02
CA MET A 64 -3.45 -6.63 8.77
C MET A 64 -3.26 -8.15 8.86
N LYS A 65 -2.40 -8.75 8.04
CA LYS A 65 -2.11 -10.19 8.08
C LYS A 65 -0.98 -10.52 9.06
N ALA A 66 -0.22 -9.51 9.49
CA ALA A 66 0.89 -9.67 10.42
C ALA A 66 0.46 -9.40 11.86
N THR A 67 1.14 -10.05 12.81
CA THR A 67 1.05 -9.70 14.23
C THR A 67 2.24 -8.80 14.57
N PRO A 68 2.01 -7.58 15.08
CA PRO A 68 3.12 -6.72 15.46
C PRO A 68 3.88 -7.27 16.69
N PRO A 69 5.19 -7.00 16.83
CA PRO A 69 6.02 -7.58 17.90
C PRO A 69 5.46 -7.41 19.32
N LYS A 70 4.85 -6.24 19.62
CA LYS A 70 4.22 -5.99 20.93
C LYS A 70 3.03 -6.89 21.26
N LEU A 71 2.41 -7.50 20.26
CA LEU A 71 1.25 -8.37 20.40
C LEU A 71 1.61 -9.85 20.15
N GLU A 72 2.89 -10.17 20.01
CA GLU A 72 3.33 -11.57 19.98
C GLU A 72 2.89 -12.30 21.25
N GLY A 73 2.40 -13.53 21.08
CA GLY A 73 1.86 -14.34 22.18
C GLY A 73 0.45 -13.94 22.66
N LYS A 74 -0.17 -12.90 22.09
CA LYS A 74 -1.59 -12.61 22.30
C LYS A 74 -2.47 -13.58 21.51
N ALA A 75 -3.66 -13.84 22.03
CA ALA A 75 -4.66 -14.63 21.32
C ALA A 75 -5.12 -13.88 20.05
N PRO A 76 -5.40 -14.57 18.93
CA PRO A 76 -5.85 -13.91 17.69
C PRO A 76 -7.13 -13.08 17.83
N ASP A 77 -7.98 -13.39 18.81
CA ASP A 77 -9.22 -12.70 19.13
C ASP A 77 -9.09 -11.71 20.31
N SER A 78 -7.86 -11.46 20.79
CA SER A 78 -7.65 -10.57 21.92
C SER A 78 -8.10 -9.14 21.59
N PRO A 79 -8.56 -8.37 22.59
CA PRO A 79 -8.95 -6.98 22.40
C PRO A 79 -7.86 -6.13 21.73
N GLU A 80 -6.58 -6.41 22.02
CA GLU A 80 -5.45 -5.69 21.46
C GLU A 80 -5.22 -6.00 19.97
N ILE A 81 -5.36 -7.26 19.54
CA ILE A 81 -5.28 -7.63 18.11
C ILE A 81 -6.47 -7.02 17.34
N GLN A 82 -7.66 -7.03 17.93
CA GLN A 82 -8.83 -6.39 17.34
C GLN A 82 -8.64 -4.87 17.23
N GLU A 83 -8.04 -4.23 18.23
CA GLU A 83 -7.75 -2.79 18.19
C GLU A 83 -6.68 -2.45 17.14
N TYR A 84 -5.68 -3.31 16.94
CA TYR A 84 -4.72 -3.19 15.84
C TYR A 84 -5.42 -3.21 14.47
N HIS A 85 -6.26 -4.23 14.22
CA HIS A 85 -7.04 -4.33 12.98
C HIS A 85 -7.99 -3.15 12.78
N LYS A 86 -8.60 -2.65 13.86
CA LYS A 86 -9.45 -1.45 13.83
C LYS A 86 -8.67 -0.22 13.35
N GLY A 87 -7.43 -0.05 13.81
CA GLY A 87 -6.57 1.05 13.38
C GLY A 87 -6.27 1.03 11.88
N LEU A 88 -5.90 -0.15 11.36
CA LEU A 88 -5.65 -0.32 9.93
C LEU A 88 -6.92 -0.21 9.09
N THR A 89 -8.06 -0.73 9.58
CA THR A 89 -9.36 -0.60 8.91
C THR A 89 -9.78 0.87 8.79
N LEU A 90 -9.59 1.67 9.85
CA LEU A 90 -9.84 3.11 9.82
C LEU A 90 -8.96 3.80 8.79
N LEU A 91 -7.67 3.47 8.75
CA LEU A 91 -6.73 4.03 7.78
C LEU A 91 -7.13 3.68 6.34
N VAL A 92 -7.48 2.42 6.07
CA VAL A 92 -7.99 1.98 4.76
C VAL A 92 -9.24 2.77 4.37
N GLY A 93 -10.18 2.99 5.29
CA GLY A 93 -11.38 3.79 5.02
C GLY A 93 -11.07 5.25 4.67
N GLN A 94 -10.08 5.86 5.33
CA GLN A 94 -9.60 7.21 5.00
C GLN A 94 -8.95 7.25 3.60
N ILE A 95 -8.12 6.25 3.27
CA ILE A 95 -7.49 6.12 1.94
C ILE A 95 -8.55 5.94 0.85
N ASP A 96 -9.56 5.08 1.06
CA ASP A 96 -10.67 4.89 0.13
C ASP A 96 -11.46 6.20 -0.09
N GLY A 97 -11.59 7.04 0.95
CA GLY A 97 -12.17 8.37 0.84
C GLY A 97 -11.35 9.31 -0.05
N ALA A 98 -10.02 9.35 0.13
CA ALA A 98 -9.14 10.15 -0.72
C ALA A 98 -9.08 9.62 -2.16
N LEU A 99 -9.11 8.30 -2.36
CA LEU A 99 -9.19 7.69 -3.69
C LEU A 99 -10.44 8.15 -4.43
N LYS A 100 -11.61 8.16 -3.78
CA LYS A 100 -12.86 8.67 -4.38
C LYS A 100 -12.74 10.14 -4.81
N LEU A 101 -12.05 10.97 -4.03
CA LEU A 101 -11.79 12.37 -4.39
C LEU A 101 -10.84 12.46 -5.60
N ALA A 102 -9.76 11.67 -5.60
CA ALA A 102 -8.81 11.62 -6.70
C ALA A 102 -9.45 11.08 -8.00
N ASP A 103 -10.33 10.07 -7.92
CA ASP A 103 -11.10 9.58 -9.06
C ASP A 103 -12.07 10.62 -9.64
N ALA A 104 -12.57 11.52 -8.78
CA ALA A 104 -13.37 12.68 -9.19
C ALA A 104 -12.53 13.86 -9.72
N GLY A 105 -11.20 13.72 -9.85
CA GLY A 105 -10.31 14.79 -10.30
C GLY A 105 -10.00 15.86 -9.25
N LYS A 106 -10.40 15.65 -8.00
CA LYS A 106 -10.30 16.62 -6.90
C LYS A 106 -8.98 16.48 -6.15
N LEU A 107 -7.88 16.81 -6.82
CA LEU A 107 -6.53 16.66 -6.27
C LEU A 107 -6.31 17.44 -4.96
N PRO A 108 -6.69 18.73 -4.84
CA PRO A 108 -6.52 19.47 -3.59
C PRO A 108 -7.31 18.87 -2.42
N GLU A 109 -8.55 18.44 -2.66
CA GLU A 109 -9.40 17.84 -1.63
C GLU A 109 -8.92 16.45 -1.21
N ALA A 110 -8.45 15.65 -2.17
CA ALA A 110 -7.83 14.36 -1.89
C ALA A 110 -6.56 14.52 -1.04
N ARG A 111 -5.72 15.52 -1.35
CA ARG A 111 -4.53 15.86 -0.55
C ARG A 111 -4.91 16.31 0.86
N ALA A 112 -5.89 17.20 0.99
CA ALA A 112 -6.35 17.66 2.29
C ALA A 112 -6.91 16.52 3.14
N ALA A 113 -7.68 15.60 2.55
CA ALA A 113 -8.13 14.38 3.23
C ALA A 113 -6.95 13.48 3.64
N ALA A 114 -5.92 13.38 2.81
CA ALA A 114 -4.73 12.59 3.10
C ALA A 114 -3.90 13.14 4.28
N GLU A 115 -3.91 14.46 4.53
CA GLU A 115 -3.19 15.04 5.68
C GLU A 115 -3.64 14.47 7.04
N GLU A 116 -4.88 14.00 7.13
CA GLU A 116 -5.47 13.40 8.34
C GLU A 116 -5.00 11.96 8.59
N PHE A 117 -4.41 11.30 7.58
CA PHE A 117 -3.93 9.92 7.71
C PHE A 117 -2.86 9.80 8.80
N LYS A 118 -2.03 10.84 8.97
CA LYS A 118 -0.97 10.87 9.99
C LYS A 118 -1.53 10.71 11.39
N GLN A 119 -2.73 11.21 11.68
CA GLN A 119 -3.32 11.10 13.01
C GLN A 119 -3.61 9.63 13.31
N THR A 120 -4.37 8.95 12.45
CA THR A 120 -4.69 7.53 12.60
C THR A 120 -3.41 6.70 12.64
N ARG A 121 -2.53 6.84 11.64
CA ARG A 121 -1.27 6.10 11.57
C ARG A 121 -0.44 6.28 12.83
N ASN A 122 -0.20 7.51 13.28
CA ASN A 122 0.66 7.78 14.44
C ASN A 122 0.04 7.23 15.74
N THR A 123 -1.27 7.37 15.92
CA THR A 123 -1.98 6.86 17.10
C THR A 123 -1.81 5.35 17.23
N TYR A 124 -2.08 4.59 16.15
CA TYR A 124 -2.03 3.13 16.19
C TYR A 124 -0.61 2.57 16.11
N HIS A 125 0.28 3.20 15.32
CA HIS A 125 1.70 2.82 15.29
C HIS A 125 2.38 3.02 16.64
N LYS A 126 2.08 4.10 17.38
CA LYS A 126 2.60 4.29 18.75
C LYS A 126 2.15 3.19 19.71
N LYS A 127 0.90 2.73 19.58
CA LYS A 127 0.34 1.67 20.43
C LYS A 127 1.01 0.32 20.15
N PHE A 128 1.19 -0.04 18.88
CA PHE A 128 1.46 -1.43 18.50
C PHE A 128 2.83 -1.71 17.89
N ARG A 129 3.63 -0.72 17.49
CA ARG A 129 5.01 -0.96 17.03
C ARG A 129 5.91 -1.46 18.16
#